data_AF-A0A6F8V463-F1
#
_entry.id   AF-A0A6F8V463-F1
#
_cell.length_a   1.000
_cell.length_b   1.000
_cell.length_c   1.000
_cell.angle_alpha   90.00
_cell.angle_beta   90.00
_cell.angle_gamma   90.00
#
_symmetry.space_group_name_H-M   'P 1'
#
loop_
_entity.id
_entity.type
_entity.pdbx_description
1 polymer ?
#
loop_
_entity_poly.entity_id
_entity_poly.type
_entity_poly.pdbx_seq_one_letter_code
_entity_poly.pdbx_strand_id
1 'polypeptide(L)'
;MTEPLFEGGRDDADRFLATQRGLYYVYLLCRPDGRIFYVGKGTKRRALEHEAEARRPHTVGPQNPFKTNVIRKILRQGGAITYRIDSIYAEAEQLRCLEREAELIGLYKRLHEGGILTNLAGGVGNLSGAAPFSLERHAATLSGEPEDNPERAVLNRFAQSVGVVKSVYLKPASQLLVRKTHPHSQPRSPSPRCAYALVAAAAANGVVLKPGAIIPRSFVFQDVEGVIENGVASDLVKADMAELISAPDPSDESFRLNERQFNALVSLYGREKLSALGLL
;
A
#
# COMPACT_ATOMS: atom_id res chain seq x y z
N MET A 1 22.78 -10.61 11.88
CA MET A 1 21.32 -10.78 12.05
C MET A 1 21.15 -11.83 13.13
N THR A 2 20.36 -11.54 14.17
CA THR A 2 19.96 -12.55 15.15
C THR A 2 19.07 -13.58 14.45
N GLU A 3 19.25 -14.85 14.79
CA GLU A 3 18.36 -15.91 14.32
C GLU A 3 16.94 -15.66 14.85
N PRO A 4 15.89 -15.90 14.04
CA PRO A 4 14.53 -15.75 14.51
C PRO A 4 14.23 -16.79 15.59
N LEU A 5 13.39 -16.43 16.56
CA LEU A 5 12.90 -17.36 17.58
C LEU A 5 12.06 -18.50 16.97
N PHE A 6 11.47 -18.24 15.81
CA PHE A 6 10.70 -19.23 15.07
C PHE A 6 10.72 -18.89 13.58
N GLU A 7 10.78 -19.93 12.74
CA GLU A 7 10.52 -19.86 11.31
C GLU A 7 9.76 -21.11 10.86
N GLY A 8 8.66 -20.94 10.11
CA GLY A 8 7.90 -22.07 9.61
C GLY A 8 6.65 -21.70 8.82
N GLY A 9 5.94 -22.75 8.37
CA GLY A 9 4.67 -22.60 7.67
C GLY A 9 3.51 -22.22 8.60
N ARG A 10 2.32 -22.07 8.03
CA ARG A 10 1.11 -21.63 8.76
C ARG A 10 0.79 -22.50 9.98
N ASP A 11 0.83 -23.83 9.84
CA ASP A 11 0.45 -24.76 10.91
C ASP A 11 1.49 -24.79 12.04
N ASP A 12 2.79 -24.72 11.69
CA ASP A 12 3.87 -24.59 12.66
C ASP A 12 3.77 -23.27 13.42
N ALA A 13 3.49 -22.17 12.70
CA ALA A 13 3.32 -20.85 13.28
C ALA A 13 2.10 -20.80 14.20
N ASP A 14 0.99 -21.46 13.84
CA ASP A 14 -0.17 -21.55 14.71
C ASP A 14 0.13 -22.31 16.01
N ARG A 15 0.83 -23.45 15.91
CA ARG A 15 1.28 -24.19 17.10
C ARG A 15 2.20 -23.37 17.97
N PHE A 16 3.18 -22.69 17.36
CA PHE A 16 4.11 -21.82 18.08
C PHE A 16 3.35 -20.70 18.79
N LEU A 17 2.51 -19.94 18.09
CA LEU A 17 1.76 -18.81 18.66
C LEU A 17 0.73 -19.26 19.72
N ALA A 18 0.20 -20.48 19.64
CA ALA A 18 -0.67 -21.03 20.66
C ALA A 18 0.01 -21.19 22.03
N THR A 19 1.35 -21.30 22.06
CA THR A 19 2.16 -21.34 23.30
C THR A 19 2.50 -19.95 23.85
N GLN A 20 2.29 -18.87 23.07
CA GLN A 20 2.68 -17.50 23.41
C GLN A 20 1.46 -16.64 23.82
N ARG A 21 0.50 -17.23 24.54
CA ARG A 21 -0.75 -16.53 24.95
C ARG A 21 -0.44 -15.40 25.92
N GLY A 22 -1.11 -14.26 25.73
CA GLY A 22 -0.92 -13.06 26.58
C GLY A 22 0.35 -12.27 26.28
N LEU A 23 1.14 -12.69 25.29
CA LEU A 23 2.37 -12.02 24.90
C LEU A 23 2.18 -11.20 23.62
N TYR A 24 3.08 -10.23 23.45
CA TYR A 24 3.27 -9.50 22.21
C TYR A 24 4.47 -10.07 21.47
N TYR A 25 4.47 -9.94 20.14
CA TYR A 25 5.57 -10.41 19.33
C TYR A 25 5.74 -9.56 18.07
N VAL A 26 6.97 -9.52 17.57
CA VAL A 26 7.29 -8.98 16.24
C VAL A 26 7.44 -10.13 15.26
N TYR A 27 6.76 -10.02 14.13
CA TYR A 27 6.77 -11.04 13.08
C TYR A 27 7.12 -10.45 11.73
N LEU A 28 7.67 -11.30 10.87
CA LEU A 28 7.94 -11.02 9.47
C LEU A 28 7.17 -12.03 8.61
N LEU A 29 6.53 -11.52 7.56
CA LEU A 29 5.95 -12.36 6.51
C LEU A 29 6.93 -12.46 5.35
N CYS A 30 7.20 -13.70 4.95
CA CYS A 30 8.17 -14.03 3.93
C CYS A 30 7.49 -14.71 2.73
N ARG A 31 8.04 -14.44 1.55
CA ARG A 31 7.72 -15.15 0.31
C ARG A 31 8.19 -16.61 0.40
N PRO A 32 7.74 -17.50 -0.51
CA PRO A 32 8.21 -18.89 -0.55
C PRO A 32 9.73 -19.04 -0.68
N ASP A 33 10.42 -18.05 -1.24
CA ASP A 33 11.88 -18.01 -1.39
C ASP A 33 12.61 -17.41 -0.18
N GLY A 34 11.91 -17.19 0.93
CA GLY A 34 12.47 -16.64 2.17
C GLY A 34 12.63 -15.11 2.18
N ARG A 35 12.33 -14.41 1.08
CA ARG A 35 12.42 -12.93 1.06
C ARG A 35 11.31 -12.31 1.89
N ILE A 36 11.69 -11.43 2.81
CA ILE A 36 10.77 -10.65 3.65
C ILE A 36 10.01 -9.66 2.76
N PHE A 37 8.71 -9.50 3.00
CA PHE A 37 7.91 -8.45 2.35
C PHE A 37 7.09 -7.62 3.33
N TYR A 38 6.94 -8.03 4.58
CA TYR A 38 6.18 -7.29 5.58
C TYR A 38 6.72 -7.56 6.98
N VAL A 39 6.74 -6.52 7.81
CA VAL A 39 7.04 -6.59 9.24
C VAL A 39 5.83 -6.10 10.01
N GLY A 40 5.48 -6.74 11.12
CA GLY A 40 4.40 -6.27 11.96
C GLY A 40 4.54 -6.68 13.42
N LYS A 41 3.87 -5.95 14.31
CA LYS A 41 3.61 -6.39 15.69
C LYS A 41 2.27 -7.11 15.81
N GLY A 42 2.19 -8.06 16.73
CA GLY A 42 1.00 -8.88 16.93
C GLY A 42 0.85 -9.37 18.36
N THR A 43 -0.36 -9.83 18.65
CA THR A 43 -0.67 -10.71 19.78
C THR A 43 -1.64 -11.78 19.26
N LYS A 44 -1.82 -12.87 20.02
CA LYS A 44 -2.65 -14.01 19.60
C LYS A 44 -2.21 -14.51 18.21
N ARG A 45 -3.17 -14.67 17.28
CA ARG A 45 -2.96 -15.16 15.91
C ARG A 45 -2.87 -14.04 14.86
N ARG A 46 -2.55 -12.79 15.27
CA ARG A 46 -2.53 -11.62 14.36
C ARG A 46 -1.69 -11.84 13.09
N ALA A 47 -0.55 -12.52 13.18
CA ALA A 47 0.24 -12.85 11.99
C ALA A 47 -0.54 -13.71 10.98
N LEU A 48 -1.33 -14.68 11.46
CA LEU A 48 -2.08 -15.62 10.63
C LEU A 48 -3.36 -15.02 10.03
N GLU A 49 -3.90 -13.96 10.66
CA GLU A 49 -5.09 -13.23 10.20
C GLU A 49 -4.89 -12.57 8.85
N HIS A 50 -3.66 -12.19 8.47
CA HIS A 50 -3.37 -11.50 7.21
C HIS A 50 -3.74 -12.33 5.98
N GLU A 51 -3.54 -13.64 6.03
CA GLU A 51 -3.99 -14.52 4.95
C GLU A 51 -5.52 -14.58 4.88
N ALA A 52 -6.20 -14.61 6.04
CA ALA A 52 -7.65 -14.62 6.08
C ALA A 52 -8.23 -13.29 5.57
N GLU A 53 -7.61 -12.16 5.90
CA GLU A 53 -7.91 -10.84 5.31
C GLU A 53 -7.77 -10.92 3.79
N ALA A 54 -6.64 -11.41 3.28
CA ALA A 54 -6.36 -11.44 1.85
C ALA A 54 -7.30 -12.31 1.02
N ARG A 55 -7.87 -13.37 1.61
CA ARG A 55 -8.84 -14.27 0.96
C ARG A 55 -10.26 -13.72 0.95
N ARG A 56 -10.59 -12.78 1.83
CA ARG A 56 -11.94 -12.23 1.91
C ARG A 56 -12.19 -11.22 0.79
N PRO A 57 -13.41 -11.19 0.22
CA PRO A 57 -13.85 -10.03 -0.53
C PRO A 57 -13.99 -8.84 0.43
N HIS A 58 -13.47 -7.68 0.04
CA HIS A 58 -13.60 -6.46 0.85
C HIS A 58 -14.56 -5.51 0.15
N THR A 59 -15.59 -5.08 0.88
CA THR A 59 -16.47 -3.99 0.42
C THR A 59 -15.77 -2.64 0.47
N VAL A 60 -14.81 -2.47 1.40
CA VAL A 60 -14.17 -1.18 1.74
C VAL A 60 -12.64 -1.20 1.50
N GLY A 61 -12.15 -2.22 0.77
CA GLY A 61 -10.73 -2.47 0.57
C GLY A 61 -9.98 -2.98 1.84
N PRO A 62 -8.78 -3.56 1.69
CA PRO A 62 -7.97 -4.01 2.83
C PRO A 62 -7.22 -2.84 3.51
N GLN A 63 -6.83 -3.00 4.78
CA GLN A 63 -6.10 -1.96 5.53
C GLN A 63 -4.71 -1.67 4.95
N ASN A 64 -4.08 -2.69 4.37
CA ASN A 64 -2.84 -2.57 3.61
C ASN A 64 -3.00 -3.33 2.28
N PRO A 65 -3.33 -2.63 1.17
CA PRO A 65 -3.54 -3.25 -0.12
C PRO A 65 -2.28 -3.88 -0.68
N PHE A 66 -1.10 -3.31 -0.46
CA PHE A 66 0.16 -3.89 -0.97
C PHE A 66 0.49 -5.22 -0.31
N LYS A 67 0.44 -5.29 1.02
CA LYS A 67 0.59 -6.55 1.77
C LYS A 67 -0.41 -7.59 1.26
N THR A 68 -1.67 -7.18 1.14
CA THR A 68 -2.76 -8.06 0.71
C THR A 68 -2.57 -8.57 -0.71
N ASN A 69 -2.15 -7.72 -1.64
CA ASN A 69 -1.89 -8.08 -3.03
C ASN A 69 -0.70 -9.02 -3.16
N VAL A 70 0.36 -8.85 -2.35
CA VAL A 70 1.48 -9.80 -2.28
C VAL A 70 1.00 -11.17 -1.80
N ILE A 71 0.20 -11.23 -0.73
CA ILE A 71 -0.35 -12.49 -0.22
C ILE A 71 -1.22 -13.16 -1.29
N ARG A 72 -2.15 -12.42 -1.91
CA ARG A 72 -3.00 -12.93 -3.00
C ARG A 72 -2.17 -13.47 -4.16
N LYS A 73 -1.11 -12.76 -4.55
CA LYS A 73 -0.22 -13.22 -5.62
C LYS A 73 0.45 -14.54 -5.27
N ILE A 74 1.01 -14.67 -4.07
CA ILE A 74 1.66 -15.91 -3.61
C ILE A 74 0.67 -17.07 -3.63
N LEU A 75 -0.53 -16.87 -3.08
CA LEU A 75 -1.57 -17.90 -3.04
C LEU A 75 -2.06 -18.31 -4.43
N ARG A 76 -2.26 -17.35 -5.35
CA ARG A 76 -2.63 -17.64 -6.76
C ARG A 76 -1.57 -18.46 -7.49
N GLN A 77 -0.30 -18.32 -7.11
CA GLN A 77 0.82 -19.06 -7.69
C GLN A 77 1.02 -20.44 -7.02
N GLY A 78 0.13 -20.85 -6.12
CA GLY A 78 0.25 -22.11 -5.38
C GLY A 78 1.33 -22.09 -4.29
N GLY A 79 1.90 -20.93 -3.98
CA GLY A 79 2.89 -20.77 -2.91
C GLY A 79 2.24 -20.61 -1.52
N ALA A 80 3.09 -20.65 -0.50
CA ALA A 80 2.70 -20.40 0.89
C ALA A 80 3.52 -19.27 1.52
N ILE A 81 2.94 -18.58 2.50
CA ILE A 81 3.65 -17.59 3.31
C ILE A 81 4.49 -18.32 4.35
N THR A 82 5.74 -17.92 4.50
CA THR A 82 6.58 -18.33 5.63
C THR A 82 6.52 -17.27 6.72
N TYR A 83 6.34 -17.71 7.95
CA TYR A 83 6.23 -16.87 9.14
C TYR A 83 7.53 -16.91 9.91
N ARG A 84 8.11 -15.74 10.19
CA ARG A 84 9.24 -15.61 11.12
C ARG A 84 8.81 -14.81 12.33
N ILE A 85 9.05 -15.33 13.54
CA ILE A 85 8.90 -14.56 14.78
C ILE A 85 10.29 -14.12 15.21
N ASP A 86 10.51 -12.80 15.23
CA ASP A 86 11.80 -12.20 15.60
C ASP A 86 11.97 -12.15 17.12
N SER A 87 10.93 -11.72 17.83
CA SER A 87 11.00 -11.42 19.26
C SER A 87 9.63 -11.54 19.93
N ILE A 88 9.64 -11.86 21.23
CA ILE A 88 8.46 -12.00 22.09
C ILE A 88 8.65 -11.11 23.33
N TYR A 89 7.56 -10.50 23.78
CA TYR A 89 7.53 -9.52 24.86
C TYR A 89 6.35 -9.78 25.79
N ALA A 90 6.57 -9.56 27.09
CA ALA A 90 5.47 -9.51 28.05
C ALA A 90 4.56 -8.31 27.79
N GLU A 91 3.35 -8.32 28.35
CA GLU A 91 2.39 -7.21 28.25
C GLU A 91 2.99 -5.87 28.72
N ALA A 92 3.72 -5.88 29.83
CA ALA A 92 4.41 -4.70 30.36
C ALA A 92 5.51 -4.15 29.42
N GLU A 93 5.96 -4.93 28.43
CA GLU A 93 7.03 -4.57 27.49
C GLU A 93 6.51 -4.23 26.09
N GLN A 94 5.22 -3.93 25.95
CA GLN A 94 4.61 -3.60 24.66
C GLN A 94 5.35 -2.47 23.91
N LEU A 95 5.90 -1.50 24.62
CA LEU A 95 6.70 -0.42 24.02
C LEU A 95 7.95 -0.96 23.33
N ARG A 96 8.67 -1.91 23.95
CA ARG A 96 9.86 -2.54 23.36
C ARG A 96 9.51 -3.35 22.10
N CYS A 97 8.34 -4.00 22.10
CA CYS A 97 7.82 -4.67 20.91
C CYS A 97 7.58 -3.69 19.75
N LEU A 98 7.11 -2.48 20.05
CA LEU A 98 6.85 -1.43 19.07
C LEU A 98 8.16 -0.84 18.52
N GLU A 99 9.13 -0.59 19.41
CA GLU A 99 10.48 -0.12 19.03
C GLU A 99 11.17 -1.13 18.11
N ARG A 100 11.08 -2.43 18.43
CA ARG A 100 11.66 -3.48 17.60
C ARG A 100 11.00 -3.60 16.23
N GLU A 101 9.68 -3.44 16.15
CA GLU A 101 8.98 -3.36 14.86
C GLU A 101 9.52 -2.20 14.01
N ALA A 102 9.65 -1.00 14.60
CA ALA A 102 10.18 0.17 13.90
C ALA A 102 11.65 0.01 13.49
N GLU A 103 12.49 -0.60 14.33
CA GLU A 103 13.88 -0.92 14.02
C GLU A 103 13.98 -1.81 12.78
N LEU A 104 13.20 -2.91 12.73
CA LEU A 104 13.18 -3.81 11.58
C LEU A 104 12.64 -3.13 10.32
N ILE A 105 11.64 -2.26 10.43
CA ILE A 105 11.14 -1.49 9.30
C ILE A 105 12.21 -0.52 8.78
N GLY A 106 12.92 0.18 9.67
CA GLY A 106 14.04 1.05 9.31
C GLY A 106 15.20 0.29 8.66
N LEU A 107 15.48 -0.92 9.14
CA LEU A 107 16.53 -1.80 8.61
C LEU A 107 16.21 -2.29 7.19
N TYR A 108 15.03 -2.88 6.97
CA TYR A 108 14.66 -3.45 5.67
C TYR A 108 14.10 -2.43 4.67
N LYS A 109 13.66 -1.27 5.17
CA LYS A 109 13.10 -0.13 4.44
C LYS A 109 11.84 -0.48 3.62
N ARG A 110 10.99 0.52 3.38
CA ARG A 110 9.79 0.38 2.55
C ARG A 110 10.14 0.51 1.06
N LEU A 111 9.28 -0.01 0.19
CA LEU A 111 9.52 0.01 -1.27
C LEU A 111 9.77 1.43 -1.84
N HIS A 112 9.05 2.44 -1.35
CA HIS A 112 9.26 3.84 -1.79
C HIS A 112 10.56 4.46 -1.26
N GLU A 113 11.16 3.87 -0.22
CA GLU A 113 12.46 4.26 0.36
C GLU A 113 13.63 3.46 -0.26
N GLY A 114 13.34 2.63 -1.27
CA GLY A 114 14.32 1.73 -1.89
C GLY A 114 14.52 0.41 -1.15
N GLY A 115 13.65 0.07 -0.20
CA GLY A 115 13.66 -1.21 0.52
C GLY A 115 12.76 -2.28 -0.07
N ILE A 116 12.43 -3.28 0.75
CA ILE A 116 11.68 -4.49 0.34
C ILE A 116 10.29 -4.60 0.99
N LEU A 117 9.97 -3.76 1.96
CA LEU A 117 8.74 -3.88 2.74
C LEU A 117 7.53 -3.22 2.07
N THR A 118 6.38 -3.89 2.17
CA THR A 118 5.05 -3.36 1.82
C THR A 118 4.38 -2.62 2.98
N ASN A 119 5.13 -2.30 4.04
CA ASN A 119 4.64 -1.51 5.16
C ASN A 119 4.24 -0.10 4.68
N LEU A 120 3.10 0.40 5.16
CA LEU A 120 2.64 1.75 4.84
C LEU A 120 3.32 2.80 5.72
N ALA A 121 3.56 2.48 6.99
CA ALA A 121 4.19 3.36 7.97
C ALA A 121 5.53 2.76 8.47
N GLY A 122 6.38 3.61 9.04
CA GLY A 122 7.73 3.27 9.54
C GLY A 122 7.78 2.46 10.84
N GLY A 123 6.63 2.09 11.42
CA GLY A 123 6.54 1.60 12.80
C GLY A 123 6.31 2.74 13.80
N VAL A 124 5.94 2.40 15.03
CA VAL A 124 5.53 3.28 16.16
C VAL A 124 4.04 3.70 16.26
N GLY A 125 3.12 3.00 15.59
CA GLY A 125 1.66 3.02 15.86
C GLY A 125 0.98 4.41 15.83
N ASN A 126 -0.33 4.47 16.10
CA ASN A 126 -1.05 5.74 16.29
C ASN A 126 -0.77 6.37 17.68
N LEU A 127 0.31 5.96 18.38
CA LEU A 127 0.55 6.26 19.80
C LEU A 127 1.71 7.23 20.06
N SER A 128 2.39 7.74 19.03
CA SER A 128 3.26 8.90 19.21
C SER A 128 2.42 10.19 19.17
N GLY A 129 1.71 10.44 20.28
CA GLY A 129 1.56 11.83 20.73
C GLY A 129 2.96 12.39 20.93
N ALA A 130 3.25 13.49 20.25
CA ALA A 130 4.41 14.38 20.42
C ALA A 130 5.72 13.72 20.91
N ALA A 131 6.61 13.37 19.99
CA ALA A 131 8.04 13.33 20.28
C ALA A 131 8.81 14.24 19.30
N PRO A 132 9.76 15.05 19.79
CA PRO A 132 10.09 16.34 19.20
C PRO A 132 11.25 16.25 18.21
N PHE A 133 10.99 15.88 16.96
CA PHE A 133 11.93 16.10 15.85
C PHE A 133 11.21 16.22 14.49
N SER A 134 10.08 16.94 14.46
CA SER A 134 9.34 17.28 13.23
C SER A 134 9.30 18.80 12.98
N LEU A 135 10.45 19.48 13.09
CA LEU A 135 10.54 20.92 12.78
C LEU A 135 10.66 21.22 11.26
N GLU A 136 10.84 20.20 10.40
CA GLU A 136 10.75 20.37 8.94
C GLU A 136 9.32 20.20 8.39
N ARG A 137 8.32 19.92 9.24
CA ARG A 137 6.92 19.69 8.82
C ARG A 137 6.08 20.96 8.58
N HIS A 138 6.72 22.10 8.37
CA HIS A 138 6.04 23.35 8.00
C HIS A 138 6.16 23.74 6.52
N ALA A 139 6.87 22.96 5.70
CA ALA A 139 6.97 23.23 4.26
C ALA A 139 5.99 22.36 3.44
N ALA A 140 4.94 23.02 2.92
CA ALA A 140 4.12 22.64 1.76
C ALA A 140 2.76 21.94 2.01
N THR A 141 1.73 22.78 2.05
CA THR A 141 0.27 22.56 1.93
C THR A 141 -0.19 21.86 0.64
N LEU A 142 0.67 21.10 -0.04
CA LEU A 142 0.36 20.33 -1.24
C LEU A 142 0.73 18.83 -1.13
N SER A 143 1.36 18.40 -0.03
CA SER A 143 1.71 16.98 0.19
C SER A 143 1.82 16.56 1.66
N GLY A 144 1.64 17.48 2.61
CA GLY A 144 1.70 17.20 4.06
C GLY A 144 0.48 16.45 4.61
N GLU A 145 0.56 16.06 5.89
CA GLU A 145 -0.56 15.50 6.66
C GLU A 145 -1.26 16.64 7.42
N PRO A 146 -2.34 17.23 6.89
CA PRO A 146 -3.09 18.24 7.62
C PRO A 146 -3.75 17.62 8.87
N GLU A 147 -3.49 18.19 10.04
CA GLU A 147 -4.11 17.74 11.30
C GLU A 147 -5.64 17.93 11.27
N ASP A 148 -6.11 19.01 10.62
CA ASP A 148 -7.53 19.35 10.50
C ASP A 148 -8.28 18.61 9.39
N ASN A 149 -7.64 17.66 8.69
CA ASN A 149 -8.25 16.93 7.58
C ASN A 149 -7.79 15.45 7.55
N PRO A 150 -8.43 14.60 8.37
CA PRO A 150 -8.00 13.21 8.56
C PRO A 150 -8.12 12.36 7.29
N GLU A 151 -9.17 12.55 6.48
CA GLU A 151 -9.35 11.84 5.21
C GLU A 151 -8.19 12.12 4.25
N ARG A 152 -7.79 13.39 4.13
CA ARG A 152 -6.69 13.78 3.28
C ARG A 152 -5.35 13.26 3.81
N ALA A 153 -5.15 13.24 5.12
CA ALA A 153 -3.96 12.64 5.72
C ALA A 153 -3.85 11.15 5.41
N VAL A 154 -4.95 10.39 5.48
CA VAL A 154 -5.02 8.97 5.11
C VAL A 154 -4.59 8.75 3.66
N LEU A 155 -5.18 9.49 2.71
CA LEU A 155 -4.85 9.34 1.29
C LEU A 155 -3.45 9.84 0.95
N ASN A 156 -2.94 10.87 1.61
CA ASN A 156 -1.56 11.35 1.41
C ASN A 156 -0.54 10.31 1.87
N ARG A 157 -0.74 9.66 3.03
CA ARG A 157 0.10 8.53 3.46
C ARG A 157 0.07 7.39 2.45
N PHE A 158 -1.11 7.05 1.95
CA PHE A 158 -1.25 6.03 0.91
C PHE A 158 -0.48 6.41 -0.35
N ALA A 159 -0.66 7.64 -0.85
CA ALA A 159 0.05 8.15 -2.01
C ALA A 159 1.58 8.12 -1.82
N GLN A 160 2.09 8.54 -0.66
CA GLN A 160 3.53 8.51 -0.36
C GLN A 160 4.08 7.08 -0.38
N SER A 161 3.30 6.09 0.07
CA SER A 161 3.71 4.69 0.04
C SER A 161 3.80 4.09 -1.38
N VAL A 162 3.11 4.69 -2.36
CA VAL A 162 3.21 4.34 -3.78
C VAL A 162 4.43 5.00 -4.42
N GLY A 163 4.67 6.27 -4.12
CA GLY A 163 5.77 7.06 -4.66
C GLY A 163 5.67 8.53 -4.30
N VAL A 164 6.82 9.19 -4.17
CA VAL A 164 6.92 10.60 -3.76
C VAL A 164 6.77 11.52 -4.97
N VAL A 165 5.84 12.49 -4.87
CA VAL A 165 5.66 13.58 -5.84
C VAL A 165 5.31 14.88 -5.14
N LYS A 166 5.61 16.01 -5.79
CA LYS A 166 5.39 17.36 -5.25
C LYS A 166 3.90 17.75 -5.14
N SER A 167 3.01 17.09 -5.89
CA SER A 167 1.59 17.43 -5.96
C SER A 167 0.68 16.22 -5.76
N VAL A 168 -0.38 16.41 -4.97
CA VAL A 168 -1.42 15.41 -4.71
C VAL A 168 -2.01 14.88 -6.02
N TYR A 169 -2.17 13.56 -6.12
CA TYR A 169 -2.82 12.89 -7.25
C TYR A 169 -4.06 12.08 -6.86
N LEU A 170 -4.33 11.95 -5.56
CA LEU A 170 -5.52 11.31 -4.98
C LEU A 170 -6.21 12.31 -4.06
N LYS A 171 -7.54 12.45 -4.13
CA LYS A 171 -8.30 13.31 -3.20
C LYS A 171 -9.43 12.53 -2.56
N PRO A 172 -9.85 12.91 -1.33
CA PRO A 172 -11.11 12.41 -0.79
C PRO A 172 -12.26 12.82 -1.71
N ALA A 173 -13.15 11.89 -2.04
CA ALA A 173 -14.29 12.14 -2.92
C ALA A 173 -15.22 13.23 -2.34
N SER A 174 -15.40 13.22 -1.02
CA SER A 174 -16.10 14.25 -0.24
C SER A 174 -15.57 15.68 -0.43
N GLN A 175 -14.31 15.84 -0.84
CA GLN A 175 -13.60 17.12 -0.94
C GLN A 175 -13.32 17.54 -2.38
N LEU A 176 -13.79 16.77 -3.36
CA LEU A 176 -13.62 17.04 -4.77
C LEU A 176 -14.95 16.86 -5.50
N LEU A 177 -15.42 17.93 -6.15
CA LEU A 177 -16.43 17.76 -7.19
C LEU A 177 -15.79 16.99 -8.36
N VAL A 178 -16.08 15.70 -8.45
CA VAL A 178 -15.59 14.83 -9.52
C VAL A 178 -16.26 15.25 -10.82
N ARG A 179 -15.45 15.64 -11.81
CA ARG A 179 -15.92 16.08 -13.13
C ARG A 179 -15.60 15.02 -14.15
N LYS A 180 -16.41 14.96 -15.23
CA LYS A 180 -16.12 14.09 -16.37
C LYS A 180 -14.70 14.32 -16.86
N THR A 181 -14.00 13.24 -17.13
CA THR A 181 -12.63 13.32 -17.62
C THR A 181 -12.64 13.83 -19.05
N HIS A 182 -12.02 14.98 -19.26
CA HIS A 182 -11.73 15.51 -20.59
C HIS A 182 -10.22 15.55 -20.80
N PRO A 183 -9.69 15.23 -22.00
CA PRO A 183 -8.27 15.38 -22.26
C PRO A 183 -7.81 16.81 -21.99
N HIS A 184 -6.66 16.95 -21.33
CA HIS A 184 -6.08 18.27 -21.08
C HIS A 184 -5.84 19.03 -22.41
N SER A 185 -6.09 20.35 -22.43
CA SER A 185 -5.98 21.17 -23.64
C SER A 185 -4.54 21.25 -24.16
N GLN A 186 -3.58 21.43 -23.24
CA GLN A 186 -2.15 21.43 -23.54
C GLN A 186 -1.59 20.01 -23.74
N PRO A 187 -0.55 19.83 -24.57
CA PRO A 187 0.18 18.57 -24.66
C PRO A 187 0.71 18.09 -23.31
N ARG A 188 0.65 16.78 -23.08
CA ARG A 188 1.18 16.11 -21.89
C ARG A 188 2.02 14.91 -22.32
N SER A 189 3.06 14.63 -21.55
CA SER A 189 3.89 13.44 -21.71
C SER A 189 3.64 12.48 -20.55
N PRO A 190 3.83 11.16 -20.76
CA PRO A 190 3.86 10.18 -19.68
C PRO A 190 4.73 10.65 -18.51
N SER A 191 4.22 10.51 -17.29
CA SER A 191 4.93 11.00 -16.10
C SER A 191 4.81 10.02 -14.92
N PRO A 192 5.77 10.03 -13.98
CA PRO A 192 5.69 9.23 -12.76
C PRO A 192 4.41 9.48 -11.96
N ARG A 193 3.93 10.72 -11.89
CA ARG A 193 2.68 11.07 -11.17
C ARG A 193 1.46 10.35 -11.76
N CYS A 194 1.36 10.29 -13.09
CA CYS A 194 0.31 9.53 -13.78
C CYS A 194 0.41 8.03 -13.47
N ALA A 195 1.63 7.47 -13.55
CA ALA A 195 1.84 6.06 -13.20
C ALA A 195 1.47 5.76 -11.75
N TYR A 196 1.84 6.64 -10.80
CA TYR A 196 1.53 6.46 -9.38
C TYR A 196 0.03 6.50 -9.10
N ALA A 197 -0.72 7.36 -9.80
CA ALA A 197 -2.18 7.40 -9.68
C ALA A 197 -2.84 6.09 -10.11
N LEU A 198 -2.43 5.55 -11.27
CA LEU A 198 -2.92 4.25 -11.76
C LEU A 198 -2.53 3.10 -10.83
N VAL A 199 -1.29 3.09 -10.33
CA VAL A 199 -0.79 2.06 -9.40
C VAL A 199 -1.54 2.11 -8.07
N ALA A 200 -1.79 3.30 -7.52
CA ALA A 200 -2.53 3.47 -6.27
C ALA A 200 -3.98 2.97 -6.41
N ALA A 201 -4.68 3.39 -7.46
CA ALA A 201 -6.05 2.98 -7.71
C ALA A 201 -6.15 1.48 -8.01
N ALA A 202 -5.23 0.92 -8.79
CA ALA A 202 -5.17 -0.52 -9.04
C ALA A 202 -4.91 -1.31 -7.75
N ALA A 203 -3.98 -0.84 -6.90
CA ALA A 203 -3.67 -1.50 -5.65
C ALA A 203 -4.85 -1.50 -4.68
N ALA A 204 -5.52 -0.36 -4.50
CA ALA A 204 -6.68 -0.23 -3.62
C ALA A 204 -7.85 -1.12 -4.09
N ASN A 205 -8.06 -1.23 -5.40
CA ASN A 205 -9.10 -2.09 -5.99
C ASN A 205 -8.67 -3.55 -6.19
N GLY A 206 -7.44 -3.93 -5.84
CA GLY A 206 -6.94 -5.31 -6.05
C GLY A 206 -6.83 -5.72 -7.53
N VAL A 207 -6.68 -4.75 -8.44
CA VAL A 207 -6.55 -4.97 -9.89
C VAL A 207 -5.13 -5.41 -10.23
N VAL A 208 -5.01 -6.53 -10.93
CA VAL A 208 -3.73 -6.97 -11.52
C VAL A 208 -3.48 -6.19 -12.80
N LEU A 209 -2.33 -5.54 -12.87
CA LEU A 209 -1.89 -4.75 -14.02
C LEU A 209 -1.40 -5.68 -15.14
N LYS A 210 -2.07 -5.60 -16.28
CA LYS A 210 -1.75 -6.31 -17.52
C LYS A 210 -2.41 -5.57 -18.69
N PRO A 211 -2.04 -5.85 -19.95
CA PRO A 211 -2.83 -5.40 -21.09
C PRO A 211 -4.30 -5.83 -20.93
N GLY A 212 -5.22 -4.90 -21.15
CA GLY A 212 -6.66 -5.03 -20.94
C GLY A 212 -7.14 -4.76 -19.50
N ALA A 213 -6.27 -4.52 -18.53
CA ALA A 213 -6.68 -4.22 -17.15
C ALA A 213 -7.56 -2.96 -17.10
N ILE A 214 -8.62 -3.02 -16.29
CA ILE A 214 -9.55 -1.92 -16.03
C ILE A 214 -9.33 -1.45 -14.60
N ILE A 215 -8.95 -0.19 -14.45
CA ILE A 215 -8.60 0.44 -13.18
C ILE A 215 -9.68 1.47 -12.86
N PRO A 216 -10.53 1.25 -11.83
CA PRO A 216 -11.52 2.24 -11.42
C PRO A 216 -10.86 3.57 -11.03
N ARG A 217 -11.51 4.68 -11.38
CA ARG A 217 -11.04 6.02 -11.01
C ARG A 217 -11.17 6.28 -9.51
N SER A 218 -12.21 5.72 -8.91
CA SER A 218 -12.50 5.78 -7.48
C SER A 218 -12.09 4.49 -6.77
N PHE A 219 -11.85 4.57 -5.48
CA PHE A 219 -11.47 3.45 -4.62
C PHE A 219 -11.78 3.79 -3.17
N VAL A 220 -11.77 2.78 -2.31
CA VAL A 220 -11.85 3.00 -0.86
C VAL A 220 -10.56 2.51 -0.21
N PHE A 221 -10.02 3.33 0.69
CA PHE A 221 -8.82 3.01 1.45
C PHE A 221 -8.96 3.48 2.89
N GLN A 222 -8.91 2.54 3.85
CA GLN A 222 -9.08 2.81 5.29
C GLN A 222 -10.33 3.65 5.59
N ASP A 223 -11.48 3.21 5.06
CA ASP A 223 -12.79 3.87 5.19
C ASP A 223 -12.89 5.27 4.56
N VAL A 224 -11.87 5.69 3.80
CA VAL A 224 -11.86 6.94 3.04
C VAL A 224 -12.11 6.64 1.56
N GLU A 225 -13.18 7.20 1.01
CA GLU A 225 -13.43 7.20 -0.43
C GLU A 225 -12.43 8.14 -1.12
N GLY A 226 -11.55 7.56 -1.92
CA GLY A 226 -10.54 8.26 -2.70
C GLY A 226 -10.87 8.25 -4.19
N VAL A 227 -10.44 9.29 -4.89
CA VAL A 227 -10.59 9.41 -6.34
C VAL A 227 -9.32 9.97 -6.96
N ILE A 228 -8.98 9.52 -8.18
CA ILE A 228 -7.95 10.16 -8.98
C ILE A 228 -8.43 11.58 -9.33
N GLU A 229 -7.63 12.56 -8.94
CA GLU A 229 -7.92 13.99 -9.07
C GLU A 229 -8.19 14.39 -10.52
N ASN A 230 -9.12 15.34 -10.76
CA ASN A 230 -9.57 15.75 -12.10
C ASN A 230 -8.42 16.09 -13.06
N GLY A 231 -7.45 16.90 -12.63
CA GLY A 231 -6.29 17.26 -13.44
C GLY A 231 -5.43 16.04 -13.80
N VAL A 232 -5.22 15.12 -12.86
CA VAL A 232 -4.49 13.87 -13.13
C VAL A 232 -5.26 12.96 -14.07
N ALA A 233 -6.58 12.84 -13.93
CA ALA A 233 -7.42 12.07 -14.85
C ALA A 233 -7.33 12.62 -16.29
N SER A 234 -7.39 13.95 -16.45
CA SER A 234 -7.18 14.62 -17.73
C SER A 234 -5.77 14.40 -18.30
N ASP A 235 -4.74 14.45 -17.46
CA ASP A 235 -3.36 14.19 -17.85
C ASP A 235 -3.16 12.72 -18.27
N LEU A 236 -3.79 11.75 -17.60
CA LEU A 236 -3.72 10.33 -17.95
C LEU A 236 -4.17 10.07 -19.39
N VAL A 237 -5.33 10.62 -19.76
CA VAL A 237 -5.87 10.48 -21.11
C VAL A 237 -5.02 11.25 -22.12
N LYS A 238 -4.61 12.48 -21.79
CA LYS A 238 -3.85 13.32 -22.72
C LYS A 238 -2.44 12.82 -22.99
N ALA A 239 -1.79 12.28 -21.96
CA ALA A 239 -0.46 11.68 -22.05
C ALA A 239 -0.47 10.26 -22.64
N ASP A 240 -1.64 9.75 -23.05
CA ASP A 240 -1.82 8.38 -23.52
C ASP A 240 -1.25 7.35 -22.53
N MET A 241 -1.55 7.55 -21.25
CA MET A 241 -1.19 6.61 -20.17
C MET A 241 -2.28 5.55 -19.94
N ALA A 242 -3.53 5.85 -20.31
CA ALA A 242 -4.65 4.93 -20.28
C ALA A 242 -5.80 5.41 -21.17
N GLU A 243 -6.62 4.48 -21.66
CA GLU A 243 -7.89 4.78 -22.34
C GLU A 243 -9.00 4.99 -21.31
N LEU A 244 -9.75 6.09 -21.44
CA LEU A 244 -10.89 6.37 -20.58
C LEU A 244 -12.08 5.48 -20.97
N ILE A 245 -12.63 4.78 -19.98
CA ILE A 245 -13.97 4.19 -20.02
C ILE A 245 -14.90 5.17 -19.31
N SER A 246 -15.70 5.90 -20.10
CA SER A 246 -16.66 6.88 -19.57
C SER A 246 -17.83 6.20 -18.85
N ALA A 247 -18.38 6.88 -17.85
CA ALA A 247 -19.58 6.49 -17.14
C ALA A 247 -20.56 7.68 -17.02
N PRO A 248 -21.85 7.43 -16.73
CA PRO A 248 -22.82 8.49 -16.44
C PRO A 248 -22.38 9.36 -15.26
N ASP A 249 -21.98 8.73 -14.15
CA ASP A 249 -21.33 9.37 -13.01
C ASP A 249 -19.81 9.46 -13.26
N PRO A 250 -19.20 10.65 -13.19
CA PRO A 250 -17.75 10.81 -13.30
C PRO A 250 -16.93 9.97 -12.31
N SER A 251 -17.48 9.63 -11.16
CA SER A 251 -16.83 8.83 -10.13
C SER A 251 -16.71 7.36 -10.51
N ASP A 252 -17.58 6.89 -11.40
CA ASP A 252 -17.62 5.52 -11.92
C ASP A 252 -16.76 5.34 -13.19
N GLU A 253 -16.11 6.40 -13.65
CA GLU A 253 -15.16 6.30 -14.76
C GLU A 253 -14.05 5.30 -14.43
N SER A 254 -13.49 4.68 -15.46
CA SER A 254 -12.39 3.73 -15.32
C SER A 254 -11.34 3.95 -16.40
N PHE A 255 -10.15 3.41 -16.19
CA PHE A 255 -9.01 3.51 -17.09
C PHE A 255 -8.62 2.12 -17.58
N ARG A 256 -8.61 1.91 -18.91
CA ARG A 256 -8.13 0.68 -19.53
C ARG A 256 -6.70 0.84 -20.00
N LEU A 257 -5.87 -0.16 -19.75
CA LEU A 257 -4.51 -0.21 -20.29
C LEU A 257 -4.46 -1.06 -21.54
N ASN A 258 -4.00 -0.52 -22.67
CA ASN A 258 -3.52 -1.34 -23.79
C ASN A 258 -2.05 -1.77 -23.56
N GLU A 259 -1.47 -2.52 -24.50
CA GLU A 259 -0.10 -3.05 -24.37
C GLU A 259 0.96 -1.93 -24.29
N ARG A 260 0.85 -0.90 -25.14
CA ARG A 260 1.76 0.25 -25.13
C ARG A 260 1.69 0.99 -23.80
N GLN A 261 0.49 1.27 -23.31
CA GLN A 261 0.24 1.98 -22.05
C GLN A 261 0.74 1.19 -20.84
N PHE A 262 0.51 -0.12 -20.82
CA PHE A 262 1.07 -1.01 -19.80
C PHE A 262 2.61 -0.95 -19.79
N ASN A 263 3.25 -1.02 -20.95
CA ASN A 263 4.71 -0.95 -21.05
C ASN A 263 5.24 0.42 -20.59
N ALA A 264 4.55 1.52 -20.92
CA ALA A 264 4.91 2.85 -20.43
C ALA A 264 4.79 2.96 -18.90
N LEU A 265 3.71 2.43 -18.31
CA LEU A 265 3.54 2.37 -16.85
C LEU A 265 4.66 1.57 -16.19
N VAL A 266 4.99 0.38 -16.73
CA VAL A 266 6.08 -0.46 -16.23
C VAL A 266 7.43 0.26 -16.34
N SER A 267 7.68 0.99 -17.43
CA SER A 267 8.91 1.76 -17.61
C SER A 267 9.03 2.91 -16.61
N LEU A 268 7.93 3.59 -16.29
CA LEU A 268 7.91 4.73 -15.37
C LEU A 268 7.98 4.30 -13.89
N TYR A 269 7.32 3.20 -13.54
CA TYR A 269 7.23 2.73 -12.16
C TYR A 269 8.36 1.76 -11.79
N GLY A 270 8.76 0.91 -12.73
CA GLY A 270 9.69 -0.20 -12.53
C GLY A 270 8.96 -1.54 -12.33
N ARG A 271 9.28 -2.52 -13.19
CA ARG A 271 8.71 -3.87 -13.16
C ARG A 271 8.89 -4.56 -11.81
N GLU A 272 10.08 -4.45 -11.23
CA GLU A 272 10.40 -5.08 -9.95
C GLU A 272 9.54 -4.54 -8.81
N LYS A 273 9.33 -3.21 -8.76
CA LYS A 273 8.47 -2.59 -7.76
C LYS A 273 7.01 -3.03 -7.91
N LEU A 274 6.47 -3.05 -9.13
CA LEU A 274 5.10 -3.55 -9.37
C LEU A 274 4.93 -5.01 -8.95
N SER A 275 5.92 -5.85 -9.27
CA SER A 275 5.92 -7.25 -8.84
C SER A 275 6.02 -7.38 -7.32
N ALA A 276 6.83 -6.55 -6.68
CA ALA A 276 6.99 -6.49 -5.23
C ALA A 276 5.71 -6.05 -4.52
N LEU A 277 4.89 -5.19 -5.14
CA LEU A 277 3.55 -4.79 -4.65
C LEU A 277 2.45 -5.81 -4.97
N GLY A 278 2.76 -6.90 -5.68
CA GLY A 278 1.78 -7.93 -6.05
C GLY A 278 0.83 -7.52 -7.17
N LEU A 279 1.19 -6.51 -7.96
CA LEU A 279 0.35 -5.95 -9.03
C LEU A 279 0.60 -6.57 -10.40
N LEU A 280 1.61 -7.44 -10.54
CA LEU A 280 1.89 -8.25 -11.74
C LEU A 280 1.67 -9.73 -11.45
#